data_AF-A0A9E6CR11-F1
#
_entry.id   AF-A0A9E6CR11-F1
#
_cell.length_a   1.000
_cell.length_b   1.000
_cell.length_c   1.000
_cell.angle_alpha   90.00
_cell.angle_beta   90.00
_cell.angle_gamma   90.00
#
_symmetry.space_group_name_H-M   'P 1'
#
loop_
_entity.id
_entity.type
_entity.pdbx_description
1 polymer ?
#
loop_
_entity_poly.entity_id
_entity_poly.type
_entity_poly.pdbx_seq_one_letter_code
_entity_poly.pdbx_strand_id
1 'polypeptide(L)'
;MQSRNRRSKGRPSGRQNGKNQITEATVIVTALGRHGHGIAETEKGRIFIPYSLPAETVRVEITGDSGKIVEIIKASENRIEPVCQHFGECGGCAVQHMRDDDYREWKKNIVTVALHNQELDADVGPLVDAHGAGRRRVTFHVRRDGDHVQVGFMQARSHQINDIRVCPVLSPVFSDAIAIARDLAQALSVSSRGLDIQLTECKTGLDCNVVGTKTADYDQHMSVAAIADHYDLARLTLDGEMVAERRKPHLTMDAAQVTLPVGGFLQATLEGETTLAGLVNDYAVAVDAHHAADLFCGIGSYALRLAKCARVFAVDNNAASIGALSTALRHTPGLKPVTPVVRDLFDNPVS
;
A
#
# COMPACT_ATOMS: atom_id res chain seq x y z
N MET A 1 14.75 -61.86 32.06
CA MET A 1 16.07 -61.60 31.45
C MET A 1 15.84 -61.27 29.99
N GLN A 2 16.22 -60.14 29.39
CA GLN A 2 16.97 -58.96 29.79
C GLN A 2 16.46 -57.78 28.95
N SER A 3 16.29 -56.66 29.65
CA SER A 3 16.49 -55.27 29.25
C SER A 3 17.14 -55.00 27.88
N ARG A 4 16.62 -54.00 27.14
CA ARG A 4 17.47 -52.95 26.53
C ARG A 4 16.71 -51.63 26.42
N ASN A 5 16.98 -50.82 27.43
CA ASN A 5 16.55 -49.45 27.68
C ASN A 5 17.27 -48.51 26.67
N ARG A 6 16.56 -47.91 25.71
CA ARG A 6 17.09 -46.80 24.89
C ARG A 6 16.51 -45.49 25.42
N ARG A 7 17.31 -44.84 26.27
CA ARG A 7 17.11 -43.47 26.75
C ARG A 7 16.99 -42.51 25.55
N SER A 8 15.81 -41.96 25.31
CA SER A 8 15.67 -40.71 24.54
C SER A 8 16.15 -39.56 25.42
N LYS A 9 17.24 -38.90 25.01
CA LYS A 9 17.71 -37.67 25.66
C LYS A 9 16.66 -36.58 25.40
N GLY A 10 15.86 -36.26 26.41
CA GLY A 10 15.02 -35.07 26.41
C GLY A 10 15.88 -33.83 26.19
N ARG A 11 15.58 -33.08 25.13
CA ARG A 11 16.07 -31.70 24.98
C ARG A 11 15.44 -30.87 26.11
N PRO A 12 16.21 -30.09 26.88
CA PRO A 12 15.62 -29.23 27.89
C PRO A 12 14.78 -28.15 27.20
N SER A 13 13.46 -28.20 27.41
CA SER A 13 12.51 -27.15 27.05
C SER A 13 12.68 -25.99 28.02
N GLY A 14 13.68 -25.15 27.75
CA GLY A 14 13.96 -23.92 28.48
C GLY A 14 13.90 -22.71 27.56
N ARG A 15 12.74 -22.43 26.94
CA ARG A 15 12.47 -21.07 26.45
C ARG A 15 12.05 -20.24 27.66
N GLN A 16 13.03 -19.57 28.28
CA GLN A 16 12.74 -18.50 29.22
C GLN A 16 12.01 -17.39 28.44
N ASN A 17 10.75 -17.16 28.79
CA ASN A 17 10.02 -15.95 28.44
C ASN A 17 10.72 -14.78 29.14
N GLY A 18 11.69 -14.16 28.47
CA GLY A 18 12.16 -12.83 28.84
C GLY A 18 11.00 -11.86 28.67
N LYS A 19 10.36 -11.48 29.76
CA LYS A 19 9.48 -10.30 29.77
C LYS A 19 10.37 -9.14 29.28
N ASN A 20 10.06 -8.55 28.13
CA ASN A 20 10.73 -7.33 27.68
C ASN A 20 10.56 -6.29 28.79
N GLN A 21 11.64 -5.99 29.49
CA GLN A 21 11.62 -5.05 30.59
C GLN A 21 11.44 -3.66 30.00
N ILE A 22 10.30 -3.03 30.27
CA ILE A 22 10.03 -1.66 29.84
C ILE A 22 10.89 -0.74 30.69
N THR A 23 11.68 0.12 30.04
CA THR A 23 12.49 1.13 30.72
C THR A 23 12.22 2.50 30.12
N GLU A 24 12.08 3.53 30.96
CA GLU A 24 11.98 4.91 30.49
C GLU A 24 13.36 5.56 30.33
N ALA A 25 13.53 6.39 29.31
CA ALA A 25 14.72 7.21 29.12
C ALA A 25 14.37 8.54 28.43
N THR A 26 15.15 9.58 28.72
CA THR A 26 15.16 10.81 27.92
C THR A 26 16.31 10.74 26.92
N VAL A 27 16.00 10.91 25.64
CA VAL A 27 16.97 10.77 24.54
C VAL A 27 16.87 11.92 23.56
N ILE A 28 17.97 12.18 22.86
CA ILE A 28 18.00 13.09 21.72
C ILE A 28 17.93 12.26 20.46
N VAL A 29 16.99 12.60 19.58
CA VAL A 29 16.84 11.95 18.27
C VAL A 29 17.89 12.52 17.32
N THR A 30 18.74 11.66 16.79
CA THR A 30 19.95 12.04 16.02
C THR A 30 19.75 11.93 14.52
N ALA A 31 18.89 11.02 14.07
CA ALA A 31 18.66 10.77 12.66
C ALA A 31 17.25 10.23 12.42
N LEU A 32 16.84 10.16 11.15
CA LEU A 32 15.60 9.53 10.72
C LEU A 32 15.90 8.35 9.80
N GLY A 33 15.36 7.18 10.14
CA GLY A 33 15.51 5.97 9.33
C GLY A 33 14.69 6.02 8.03
N ARG A 34 14.97 5.09 7.11
CA ARG A 34 14.25 4.96 5.82
C ARG A 34 12.73 4.75 5.93
N HIS A 35 12.26 4.29 7.09
CA HIS A 35 10.84 4.07 7.38
C HIS A 35 10.19 5.24 8.15
N GLY A 36 10.94 6.32 8.42
CA GLY A 36 10.41 7.50 9.12
C GLY A 36 10.39 7.37 10.64
N HIS A 37 11.13 6.41 11.22
CA HIS A 37 11.35 6.35 12.67
C HIS A 37 12.58 7.17 13.03
N GLY A 38 12.49 7.96 14.09
CA GLY A 38 13.66 8.61 14.70
C GLY A 38 14.61 7.57 15.28
N ILE A 39 15.90 7.90 15.27
CA ILE A 39 16.98 7.06 15.76
C ILE A 39 17.68 7.78 16.90
N ALA A 40 17.81 7.11 18.04
CA ALA A 40 18.60 7.57 19.18
C ALA A 40 19.53 6.46 19.65
N GLU A 41 20.67 6.84 20.21
CA GLU A 41 21.59 5.92 20.86
C GLU A 41 21.36 5.97 22.38
N THR A 42 21.35 4.80 23.01
CA THR A 42 21.26 4.63 24.47
C THR A 42 22.45 3.81 24.96
N GLU A 43 22.65 3.69 26.27
CA GLU A 43 23.68 2.81 26.85
C GLU A 43 23.51 1.34 26.43
N LYS A 44 22.30 0.92 26.07
CA LYS A 44 21.98 -0.45 25.62
C LYS A 44 22.01 -0.61 24.10
N GLY A 45 22.37 0.45 23.38
CA GLY A 45 22.42 0.50 21.92
C GLY A 45 21.32 1.36 21.30
N ARG A 46 21.19 1.23 19.98
CA ARG A 46 20.28 2.01 19.15
C ARG A 46 18.82 1.65 19.41
N ILE A 47 17.97 2.67 19.45
CA ILE A 47 16.52 2.53 19.49
C ILE A 47 15.83 3.28 18.34
N PHE A 48 14.67 2.79 17.93
CA PHE A 48 13.83 3.34 16.86
C PHE A 48 12.52 3.88 17.43
N ILE A 49 12.27 5.17 17.21
CA ILE A 49 11.22 5.95 17.85
C ILE A 49 10.28 6.51 16.76
N PRO A 50 9.15 5.85 16.44
CA PRO A 50 8.13 6.40 15.55
C PRO A 50 7.70 7.81 15.96
N TYR A 51 7.30 8.60 14.96
CA TYR A 51 6.68 9.91 15.19
C TYR A 51 7.58 10.96 15.87
N SER A 52 8.89 10.69 15.89
CA SER A 52 9.92 11.65 16.30
C SER A 52 10.78 12.09 15.12
N LEU A 53 11.31 13.29 15.21
CA LEU A 53 12.18 13.92 14.22
C LEU A 53 13.59 14.13 14.76
N PRO A 54 14.61 14.26 13.88
CA PRO A 54 15.93 14.68 14.31
C PRO A 54 15.92 15.99 15.10
N ALA A 55 16.87 16.10 16.03
CA ALA A 55 17.05 17.20 16.99
C ALA A 55 15.99 17.31 18.10
N GLU A 56 15.02 16.39 18.16
CA GLU A 56 14.06 16.34 19.26
C GLU A 56 14.66 15.76 20.53
N THR A 57 14.24 16.31 21.67
CA THR A 57 14.45 15.67 22.98
C THR A 57 13.13 15.06 23.42
N VAL A 58 13.11 13.73 23.58
CA VAL A 58 11.88 12.98 23.87
C VAL A 58 12.09 12.06 25.07
N ARG A 59 11.04 11.92 25.88
CA ARG A 59 10.95 10.86 26.89
C ARG A 59 10.23 9.66 26.28
N VAL A 60 10.85 8.49 26.35
CA VAL A 60 10.38 7.27 25.69
C VAL A 60 10.31 6.09 26.64
N GLU A 61 9.28 5.27 26.47
CA GLU A 61 9.22 3.90 26.99
C GLU A 61 9.92 2.97 25.99
N ILE A 62 10.95 2.26 26.44
CA ILE A 62 11.78 1.39 25.60
C ILE A 62 11.40 -0.06 25.84
N THR A 63 11.14 -0.78 24.75
CA THR A 63 10.88 -2.23 24.71
C THR A 63 11.74 -2.85 23.62
N GLY A 64 12.85 -3.51 23.99
CA GLY A 64 13.83 -4.00 23.01
C GLY A 64 14.54 -2.83 22.32
N ASP A 65 14.49 -2.80 20.98
CA ASP A 65 15.01 -1.71 20.14
C ASP A 65 13.94 -0.66 19.77
N SER A 66 12.73 -0.77 20.32
CA SER A 66 11.60 0.12 20.04
C SER A 66 11.40 1.13 21.16
N GLY A 67 11.36 2.42 20.82
CA GLY A 67 10.94 3.49 21.74
C GLY A 67 9.53 3.98 21.41
N LYS A 68 8.66 4.08 22.42
CA LYS A 68 7.35 4.74 22.33
C LYS A 68 7.44 6.10 23.03
N ILE A 69 7.09 7.18 22.33
CA ILE A 69 7.10 8.53 22.90
C ILE A 69 6.06 8.62 24.02
N VAL A 70 6.50 9.02 25.19
CA VAL A 70 5.64 9.43 26.31
C VAL A 70 5.43 10.94 26.27
N GLU A 71 6.49 11.68 25.94
CA GLU A 71 6.47 13.14 25.94
C GLU A 71 7.55 13.68 24.99
N ILE A 72 7.21 14.75 24.26
CA ILE A 72 8.18 15.54 23.49
C ILE A 72 8.58 16.74 24.36
N ILE A 73 9.78 16.68 24.94
CA ILE A 73 10.30 17.71 25.85
C ILE A 73 10.75 18.94 25.05
N LYS A 74 11.42 18.71 23.92
CA LYS A 74 11.81 19.75 22.97
C LYS A 74 11.51 19.27 21.55
N ALA A 75 10.55 19.91 20.90
CA ALA A 75 10.21 19.66 19.51
C ALA A 75 11.26 20.22 18.55
N SER A 76 11.37 19.60 17.37
CA SER A 76 12.22 20.09 16.28
C SER A 76 11.55 21.30 15.63
N GLU A 77 12.34 22.24 15.11
CA GLU A 77 11.83 23.38 14.33
C GLU A 77 11.12 22.91 13.04
N ASN A 78 11.46 21.70 12.59
CA ASN A 78 10.92 21.04 11.40
C ASN A 78 9.64 20.25 11.71
N ARG A 79 9.17 20.27 12.96
CA ARG A 79 7.88 19.69 13.33
C ARG A 79 6.74 20.63 12.93
N ILE A 80 5.72 20.06 12.30
CA ILE A 80 4.44 20.71 12.01
C ILE A 80 3.27 19.89 12.57
N GLU A 81 2.11 20.52 12.67
CA GLU A 81 0.87 19.82 13.03
C GLU A 81 0.44 18.89 11.86
N PRO A 82 0.22 17.60 12.11
CA PRO A 82 -0.28 16.68 11.09
C PRO A 82 -1.65 17.09 10.55
N VAL A 83 -1.86 16.93 9.24
CA VAL A 83 -3.17 17.17 8.61
C VAL A 83 -4.22 16.12 8.98
N CYS A 84 -3.80 14.93 9.40
CA CYS A 84 -4.69 13.84 9.77
C CYS A 84 -4.83 13.74 11.30
N GLN A 85 -6.05 13.89 11.79
CA GLN A 85 -6.39 13.68 13.20
C GLN A 85 -6.06 12.28 13.74
N HIS A 86 -5.88 11.29 12.86
CA HIS A 86 -5.55 9.92 13.22
C HIS A 86 -4.03 9.64 13.19
N PHE A 87 -3.20 10.64 12.87
CA PHE A 87 -1.75 10.49 12.83
C PHE A 87 -1.18 10.17 14.21
N GLY A 88 -0.22 9.25 14.28
CA GLY A 88 0.35 8.75 15.54
C GLY A 88 -0.32 7.48 16.07
N GLU A 89 -1.60 7.26 15.75
CA GLU A 89 -2.33 6.03 16.09
C GLU A 89 -2.48 5.12 14.86
N CYS A 90 -2.91 5.70 13.73
CA CYS A 90 -3.03 5.02 12.46
C CYS A 90 -1.65 4.64 11.90
N GLY A 91 -1.47 3.38 11.52
CA GLY A 91 -0.22 2.89 10.91
C GLY A 91 0.00 3.30 9.45
N GLY A 92 -0.92 4.07 8.85
CA GLY A 92 -0.89 4.39 7.42
C GLY A 92 0.10 5.48 7.01
N CYS A 93 0.46 6.40 7.91
CA CYS A 93 1.34 7.53 7.62
C CYS A 93 2.50 7.61 8.61
N ALA A 94 3.72 7.86 8.12
CA ALA A 94 4.92 7.83 8.95
C ALA A 94 5.36 9.20 9.48
N VAL A 95 5.25 10.25 8.66
CA VAL A 95 5.96 11.54 8.90
C VAL A 95 5.11 12.79 8.57
N GLN A 96 3.78 12.77 8.75
CA GLN A 96 2.95 13.98 8.50
C GLN A 96 3.28 15.17 9.42
N HIS A 97 4.02 14.93 10.49
CA HIS A 97 4.50 15.95 11.42
C HIS A 97 5.81 16.59 10.96
N MET A 98 6.31 16.31 9.76
CA MET A 98 7.54 16.85 9.19
C MET A 98 7.22 17.93 8.15
N ARG A 99 7.96 19.05 8.15
CA ARG A 99 7.88 20.07 7.09
C ARG A 99 8.19 19.47 5.71
N ASP A 100 7.56 20.01 4.68
CA ASP A 100 7.66 19.48 3.32
C ASP A 100 9.08 19.49 2.75
N ASP A 101 9.88 20.54 3.03
CA ASP A 101 11.26 20.63 2.52
C ASP A 101 12.15 19.52 3.14
N ASP A 102 12.02 19.28 4.44
CA ASP A 102 12.68 18.18 5.12
C ASP A 102 12.22 16.81 4.61
N TYR A 103 10.92 16.67 4.30
CA TYR A 103 10.38 15.44 3.72
C TYR A 103 11.00 15.15 2.35
N ARG A 104 11.10 16.18 1.49
CA ARG A 104 11.70 16.07 0.15
C ARG A 104 13.16 15.65 0.25
N GLU A 105 13.91 16.28 1.15
CA GLU A 105 15.32 15.97 1.37
C GLU A 105 15.50 14.57 1.97
N TRP A 106 14.70 14.19 2.97
CA TRP A 106 14.71 12.85 3.54
C TRP A 106 14.45 11.77 2.49
N LYS A 107 13.45 11.96 1.63
CA LYS A 107 13.13 11.02 0.55
C LYS A 107 14.24 10.89 -0.48
N LYS A 108 14.85 12.01 -0.89
CA LYS A 108 16.03 12.00 -1.76
C LYS A 108 17.17 11.21 -1.13
N ASN A 109 17.48 11.49 0.14
CA ASN A 109 18.56 10.84 0.88
C ASN A 109 18.37 9.34 1.05
N ILE A 110 17.14 8.81 1.13
CA ILE A 110 16.90 7.36 1.12
C ILE A 110 17.50 6.71 -0.14
N VAL A 111 17.30 7.32 -1.30
CA VAL A 111 17.79 6.80 -2.59
C VAL A 111 19.29 7.01 -2.71
N THR A 112 19.78 8.22 -2.41
CA THR A 112 21.22 8.55 -2.46
C THR A 112 22.05 7.61 -1.60
N VAL A 113 21.64 7.37 -0.35
CA VAL A 113 22.34 6.46 0.56
C VAL A 113 22.27 5.01 0.08
N ALA A 114 21.15 4.58 -0.49
CA ALA A 114 21.01 3.21 -1.01
C ALA A 114 21.96 2.95 -2.20
N LEU A 115 22.06 3.91 -3.13
CA LEU A 115 22.98 3.84 -4.27
C LEU A 115 24.45 3.86 -3.82
N HIS A 116 24.80 4.79 -2.91
CA HIS A 116 26.14 4.88 -2.34
C HIS A 116 26.55 3.57 -1.64
N ASN A 117 25.65 2.94 -0.87
CA ASN A 117 25.93 1.66 -0.21
C ASN A 117 26.13 0.49 -1.17
N GLN A 118 25.79 0.65 -2.45
CA GLN A 118 26.07 -0.31 -3.51
C GLN A 118 27.20 0.15 -4.44
N GLU A 119 27.90 1.22 -4.08
CA GLU A 119 28.98 1.81 -4.87
C GLU A 119 28.52 2.23 -6.27
N LEU A 120 27.24 2.58 -6.42
CA LEU A 120 26.65 3.06 -7.67
C LEU A 120 26.69 4.58 -7.70
N ASP A 121 27.41 5.13 -8.69
CA ASP A 121 27.43 6.56 -8.98
C ASP A 121 26.29 6.90 -9.93
N ALA A 122 25.25 7.53 -9.39
CA ALA A 122 24.11 8.01 -10.17
C ALA A 122 23.55 9.30 -9.56
N ASP A 123 23.24 10.26 -10.43
CA ASP A 123 22.64 11.52 -10.01
C ASP A 123 21.18 11.30 -9.57
N VAL A 124 20.86 11.78 -8.37
CA VAL A 124 19.51 11.72 -7.81
C VAL A 124 18.90 13.11 -7.89
N GLY A 125 17.98 13.27 -8.84
CA GLY A 125 17.20 14.48 -9.02
C GLY A 125 16.36 14.87 -7.77
N PRO A 126 15.80 16.08 -7.76
CA PRO A 126 14.90 16.50 -6.69
C PRO A 126 13.64 15.62 -6.64
N LEU A 127 13.02 15.52 -5.46
CA LEU A 127 11.74 14.80 -5.33
C LEU A 127 10.65 15.51 -6.15
N VAL A 128 10.02 14.75 -7.04
CA VAL A 128 8.77 15.16 -7.70
C VAL A 128 7.60 14.76 -6.81
N ASP A 129 6.80 15.75 -6.43
CA ASP A 129 5.61 15.51 -5.64
C ASP A 129 4.42 15.18 -6.55
N ALA A 130 4.01 13.91 -6.51
CA ALA A 130 2.99 13.35 -7.38
C ALA A 130 1.80 12.79 -6.58
N HIS A 131 1.43 13.45 -5.48
CA HIS A 131 0.23 13.06 -4.71
C HIS A 131 -1.07 13.39 -5.46
N GLY A 132 -1.09 14.46 -6.26
CA GLY A 132 -2.24 14.88 -7.06
C GLY A 132 -3.49 15.10 -6.21
N ALA A 133 -4.65 14.60 -6.66
CA ALA A 133 -5.88 14.64 -5.87
C ALA A 133 -5.85 13.74 -4.62
N GLY A 134 -4.89 12.81 -4.52
CA GLY A 134 -4.79 11.85 -3.43
C GLY A 134 -4.79 10.40 -3.90
N ARG A 135 -4.82 9.47 -2.94
CA ARG A 135 -4.81 8.04 -3.21
C ARG A 135 -6.13 7.63 -3.86
N ARG A 136 -6.02 6.99 -5.03
CA ARG A 136 -7.13 6.51 -5.87
C ARG A 136 -7.51 5.05 -5.60
N ARG A 137 -6.91 4.42 -4.59
CA ARG A 137 -7.27 3.08 -4.11
C ARG A 137 -7.03 2.94 -2.62
N VAL A 138 -7.90 2.20 -1.96
CA VAL A 138 -7.87 1.96 -0.51
C VAL A 138 -8.37 0.56 -0.20
N THR A 139 -7.82 -0.05 0.85
CA THR A 139 -8.37 -1.26 1.45
C THR A 139 -8.67 -0.95 2.91
N PHE A 140 -9.94 -1.00 3.28
CA PHE A 140 -10.34 -0.91 4.68
C PHE A 140 -10.38 -2.31 5.29
N HIS A 141 -9.74 -2.44 6.46
CA HIS A 141 -9.93 -3.58 7.32
C HIS A 141 -11.18 -3.33 8.15
N VAL A 142 -12.07 -4.32 8.18
CA VAL A 142 -13.31 -4.24 8.94
C VAL A 142 -13.39 -5.40 9.90
N ARG A 143 -13.71 -5.15 11.17
CA ARG A 143 -13.96 -6.19 12.17
C ARG A 143 -15.14 -5.82 13.04
N ARG A 144 -15.77 -6.85 13.60
CA ARG A 144 -16.74 -6.68 14.69
C ARG A 144 -16.05 -6.82 16.03
N ASP A 145 -16.28 -5.86 16.91
CA ASP A 145 -15.90 -5.88 18.33
C ASP A 145 -17.16 -5.65 19.17
N GLY A 146 -17.69 -6.73 19.75
CA GLY A 146 -19.02 -6.73 20.38
C GLY A 146 -20.11 -6.31 19.39
N ASP A 147 -20.82 -5.23 19.74
CA ASP A 147 -21.87 -4.66 18.89
C ASP A 147 -21.35 -3.61 17.90
N HIS A 148 -20.09 -3.19 18.04
CA HIS A 148 -19.48 -2.15 17.20
C HIS A 148 -18.77 -2.75 15.99
N VAL A 149 -18.93 -2.11 14.82
CA VAL A 149 -18.18 -2.43 13.61
C VAL A 149 -17.08 -1.39 13.45
N GLN A 150 -15.82 -1.83 13.50
CA GLN A 150 -14.66 -0.98 13.30
C GLN A 150 -14.26 -1.00 11.83
N VAL A 151 -14.12 0.18 11.21
CA VAL A 151 -13.71 0.33 9.81
C VAL A 151 -12.49 1.23 9.75
N GLY A 152 -11.39 0.72 9.22
CA GLY A 152 -10.23 1.56 9.02
C GLY A 152 -8.96 0.82 8.67
N PHE A 153 -7.87 1.24 9.31
CA PHE A 153 -6.53 0.70 9.07
C PHE A 153 -5.99 0.09 10.35
N MET A 154 -4.92 -0.71 10.24
CA MET A 154 -4.23 -1.18 11.43
C MET A 154 -3.57 -0.01 12.16
N GLN A 155 -3.67 -0.02 13.49
CA GLN A 155 -2.87 0.84 14.34
C GLN A 155 -1.37 0.55 14.13
N ALA A 156 -0.54 1.56 14.40
CA ALA A 156 0.90 1.44 14.25
C ALA A 156 1.45 0.27 15.08
N ARG A 157 2.16 -0.65 14.42
CA ARG A 157 2.78 -1.85 15.05
C ARG A 157 1.80 -2.71 15.84
N SER A 158 0.53 -2.74 15.44
CA SER A 158 -0.54 -3.47 16.12
C SER A 158 -1.44 -4.18 15.12
N HIS A 159 -2.17 -5.20 15.58
CA HIS A 159 -3.23 -5.87 14.82
C HIS A 159 -4.63 -5.32 15.15
N GLN A 160 -4.70 -4.26 15.95
CA GLN A 160 -5.94 -3.56 16.27
C GLN A 160 -6.29 -2.60 15.15
N ILE A 161 -7.59 -2.50 14.86
CA ILE A 161 -8.09 -1.54 13.87
C ILE A 161 -8.23 -0.18 14.54
N ASN A 162 -7.67 0.83 13.90
CA ASN A 162 -8.00 2.21 14.14
C ASN A 162 -9.29 2.54 13.37
N ASP A 163 -10.41 2.65 14.07
CA ASP A 163 -11.71 3.00 13.50
C ASP A 163 -11.70 4.48 13.08
N ILE A 164 -11.58 4.74 11.79
CA ILE A 164 -11.39 6.09 11.25
C ILE A 164 -12.71 6.68 10.76
N ARG A 165 -12.76 8.02 10.75
CA ARG A 165 -13.91 8.78 10.23
C ARG A 165 -13.62 9.51 8.94
N VAL A 166 -12.34 9.80 8.69
CA VAL A 166 -11.86 10.50 7.50
C VAL A 166 -10.42 10.07 7.23
N CYS A 167 -10.01 10.14 5.98
CA CYS A 167 -8.62 9.92 5.60
C CYS A 167 -8.20 10.99 4.56
N PRO A 168 -7.47 12.04 4.97
CA PRO A 168 -7.19 13.19 4.11
C PRO A 168 -6.23 12.88 2.95
N VAL A 169 -5.61 11.69 2.94
CA VAL A 169 -4.73 11.25 1.84
C VAL A 169 -5.48 10.54 0.73
N LEU A 170 -6.79 10.28 0.87
CA LEU A 170 -7.60 9.69 -0.18
C LEU A 170 -8.07 10.77 -1.17
N SER A 171 -8.25 10.37 -2.43
CA SER A 171 -8.93 11.17 -3.45
C SER A 171 -10.33 11.60 -2.96
N PRO A 172 -10.81 12.82 -3.26
CA PRO A 172 -12.14 13.29 -2.88
C PRO A 172 -13.29 12.37 -3.33
N VAL A 173 -13.10 11.56 -4.39
CA VAL A 173 -14.07 10.56 -4.85
C VAL A 173 -14.39 9.51 -3.77
N PHE A 174 -13.54 9.37 -2.75
CA PHE A 174 -13.75 8.47 -1.61
C PHE A 174 -14.50 9.11 -0.44
N SER A 175 -15.26 10.19 -0.65
CA SER A 175 -16.07 10.83 0.42
C SER A 175 -16.94 9.82 1.18
N ASP A 176 -17.54 8.86 0.48
CA ASP A 176 -18.45 7.87 1.05
C ASP A 176 -17.77 6.51 1.30
N ALA A 177 -16.46 6.39 1.09
CA ALA A 177 -15.76 5.10 1.09
C ALA A 177 -15.85 4.36 2.43
N ILE A 178 -15.79 5.11 3.54
CA ILE A 178 -15.94 4.55 4.90
C ILE A 178 -17.39 4.12 5.16
N ALA A 179 -18.37 4.88 4.64
CA ALA A 179 -19.79 4.55 4.75
C ALA A 179 -20.11 3.28 3.95
N ILE A 180 -19.64 3.19 2.70
CA ILE A 180 -19.71 1.98 1.86
C ILE A 180 -19.17 0.77 2.62
N ALA A 181 -17.97 0.88 3.19
CA ALA A 181 -17.36 -0.21 3.93
C ALA A 181 -18.17 -0.63 5.18
N ARG A 182 -18.76 0.34 5.90
CA ARG A 182 -19.58 0.08 7.09
C ARG A 182 -20.89 -0.62 6.73
N ASP A 183 -21.58 -0.15 5.69
CA ASP A 183 -22.84 -0.72 5.22
C ASP A 183 -22.66 -2.14 4.68
N LEU A 184 -21.61 -2.38 3.89
CA LEU A 184 -21.27 -3.71 3.40
C LEU A 184 -20.96 -4.67 4.56
N ALA A 185 -20.20 -4.21 5.55
CA ALA A 185 -19.90 -5.03 6.71
C ALA A 185 -21.13 -5.37 7.56
N GLN A 186 -22.09 -4.44 7.67
CA GLN A 186 -23.36 -4.68 8.32
C GLN A 186 -24.21 -5.69 7.54
N ALA A 187 -24.39 -5.49 6.23
CA ALA A 187 -25.15 -6.38 5.36
C ALA A 187 -24.57 -7.81 5.36
N LEU A 188 -23.25 -7.95 5.34
CA LEU A 188 -22.55 -9.23 5.37
C LEU A 188 -22.44 -9.83 6.77
N SER A 189 -22.98 -9.17 7.81
CA SER A 189 -22.91 -9.61 9.20
C SER A 189 -21.48 -9.97 9.62
N VAL A 190 -20.54 -9.02 9.40
CA VAL A 190 -19.11 -9.22 9.66
C VAL A 190 -18.85 -9.81 11.05
N SER A 191 -17.89 -10.75 11.13
CA SER A 191 -17.48 -11.38 12.38
C SER A 191 -16.15 -10.82 12.88
N SER A 192 -15.66 -11.33 14.01
CA SER A 192 -14.34 -10.98 14.53
C SER A 192 -13.17 -11.38 13.60
N ARG A 193 -13.39 -12.31 12.65
CA ARG A 193 -12.39 -12.63 11.59
C ARG A 193 -12.16 -11.46 10.64
N GLY A 194 -13.16 -10.60 10.48
CA GLY A 194 -13.11 -9.41 9.66
C GLY A 194 -13.28 -9.62 8.16
N LEU A 195 -13.33 -8.52 7.43
CA LEU A 195 -13.38 -8.39 5.98
C LEU A 195 -12.33 -7.38 5.54
N ASP A 196 -11.82 -7.57 4.32
CA ASP A 196 -11.04 -6.55 3.62
C ASP A 196 -11.90 -5.99 2.49
N ILE A 197 -12.17 -4.69 2.52
CA ILE A 197 -12.98 -3.98 1.52
C ILE A 197 -12.06 -3.08 0.71
N GLN A 198 -11.77 -3.50 -0.51
CA GLN A 198 -10.96 -2.75 -1.46
C GLN A 198 -11.85 -1.87 -2.34
N LEU A 199 -11.55 -0.58 -2.39
CA LEU A 199 -12.18 0.37 -3.30
C LEU A 199 -11.13 0.99 -4.21
N THR A 200 -11.42 1.04 -5.52
CA THR A 200 -10.54 1.67 -6.52
C THR A 200 -11.34 2.66 -7.36
N GLU A 201 -10.84 3.89 -7.45
CA GLU A 201 -11.39 4.92 -8.31
C GLU A 201 -11.11 4.58 -9.77
N CYS A 202 -12.19 4.41 -10.54
CA CYS A 202 -12.14 4.23 -11.98
C CYS A 202 -12.93 5.36 -12.67
N LYS A 203 -12.68 5.56 -13.97
CA LYS A 203 -13.37 6.58 -14.78
C LYS A 203 -14.90 6.42 -14.79
N THR A 204 -15.37 5.18 -14.59
CA THR A 204 -16.78 4.79 -14.64
C THR A 204 -17.43 4.64 -13.26
N GLY A 205 -16.74 5.04 -12.18
CA GLY A 205 -17.19 4.91 -10.80
C GLY A 205 -16.25 4.05 -9.95
N LEU A 206 -16.63 3.78 -8.70
CA LEU A 206 -15.83 2.96 -7.80
C LEU A 206 -15.95 1.46 -8.14
N ASP A 207 -14.81 0.79 -8.23
CA ASP A 207 -14.72 -0.67 -8.21
C ASP A 207 -14.56 -1.15 -6.77
N CYS A 208 -15.47 -1.99 -6.29
CA CYS A 208 -15.49 -2.52 -4.93
C CYS A 208 -15.25 -4.03 -4.93
N ASN A 209 -14.21 -4.48 -4.23
CA ASN A 209 -13.93 -5.90 -4.03
C ASN A 209 -13.87 -6.20 -2.53
N VAL A 210 -14.74 -7.08 -2.05
CA VAL A 210 -14.77 -7.54 -0.66
C VAL A 210 -14.15 -8.92 -0.58
N VAL A 211 -13.22 -9.11 0.35
CA VAL A 211 -12.51 -10.37 0.58
C VAL A 211 -12.70 -10.83 2.03
N GLY A 212 -12.78 -12.15 2.21
CA GLY A 212 -12.94 -12.77 3.52
C GLY A 212 -14.39 -12.94 3.94
N THR A 213 -15.32 -12.88 2.98
CA THR A 213 -16.72 -13.19 3.25
C THR A 213 -16.85 -14.68 3.55
N LYS A 214 -17.87 -15.03 4.36
CA LYS A 214 -18.39 -16.39 4.32
C LYS A 214 -19.29 -16.50 3.10
N THR A 215 -19.75 -17.70 2.76
CA THR A 215 -20.86 -17.86 1.81
C THR A 215 -22.02 -16.96 2.25
N ALA A 216 -22.29 -15.92 1.47
CA ALA A 216 -23.38 -15.00 1.72
C ALA A 216 -24.69 -15.70 1.34
N ASP A 217 -25.73 -15.53 2.15
CA ASP A 217 -27.06 -16.03 1.81
C ASP A 217 -27.77 -15.10 0.81
N TYR A 218 -28.94 -15.53 0.33
CA TYR A 218 -29.71 -14.78 -0.67
C TYR A 218 -30.06 -13.36 -0.21
N ASP A 219 -30.46 -13.18 1.04
CA ASP A 219 -30.87 -11.88 1.58
C ASP A 219 -29.66 -10.95 1.73
N GLN A 220 -28.50 -11.50 2.10
CA GLN A 220 -27.23 -10.78 2.12
C GLN A 220 -26.81 -10.36 0.70
N HIS A 221 -26.91 -11.24 -0.29
CA HIS A 221 -26.63 -10.89 -1.69
C HIS A 221 -27.55 -9.77 -2.20
N MET A 222 -28.85 -9.81 -1.89
CA MET A 222 -29.79 -8.75 -2.25
C MET A 222 -29.46 -7.42 -1.55
N SER A 223 -29.11 -7.46 -0.26
CA SER A 223 -28.72 -6.28 0.50
C SER A 223 -27.44 -5.63 -0.06
N VAL A 224 -26.44 -6.45 -0.39
CA VAL A 224 -25.18 -5.98 -0.98
C VAL A 224 -25.40 -5.40 -2.39
N ALA A 225 -26.26 -6.01 -3.21
CA ALA A 225 -26.62 -5.47 -4.51
C ALA A 225 -27.34 -4.11 -4.40
N ALA A 226 -28.22 -3.95 -3.41
CA ALA A 226 -28.89 -2.69 -3.13
C ALA A 226 -27.89 -1.60 -2.67
N ILE A 227 -26.87 -1.95 -1.88
CA ILE A 227 -25.79 -1.04 -1.51
C ILE A 227 -24.99 -0.60 -2.74
N ALA A 228 -24.69 -1.52 -3.67
CA ALA A 228 -24.01 -1.18 -4.91
C ALA A 228 -24.81 -0.21 -5.79
N ASP A 229 -26.15 -0.33 -5.80
CA ASP A 229 -27.04 0.62 -6.46
C ASP A 229 -27.06 1.98 -5.75
N HIS A 230 -27.21 1.97 -4.42
CA HIS A 230 -27.29 3.18 -3.59
C HIS A 230 -26.07 4.10 -3.75
N TYR A 231 -24.87 3.52 -3.71
CA TYR A 231 -23.61 4.25 -3.86
C TYR A 231 -23.13 4.37 -5.32
N ASP A 232 -23.96 3.95 -6.29
CA ASP A 232 -23.64 3.91 -7.73
C ASP A 232 -22.25 3.32 -8.04
N LEU A 233 -21.94 2.18 -7.42
CA LEU A 233 -20.68 1.47 -7.65
C LEU A 233 -20.62 0.96 -9.10
N ALA A 234 -19.48 1.12 -9.76
CA ALA A 234 -19.29 0.59 -11.12
C ALA A 234 -19.41 -0.94 -11.09
N ARG A 235 -18.74 -1.56 -10.12
CA ARG A 235 -18.73 -3.00 -9.90
C ARG A 235 -18.60 -3.31 -8.40
N LEU A 236 -19.25 -4.38 -7.96
CA LEU A 236 -19.08 -4.98 -6.64
C LEU A 236 -18.87 -6.50 -6.76
N THR A 237 -17.80 -6.99 -6.14
CA THR A 237 -17.48 -8.42 -6.04
C THR A 237 -17.30 -8.88 -4.60
N LEU A 238 -17.67 -10.14 -4.32
CA LEU A 238 -17.46 -10.82 -3.04
C LEU A 238 -16.60 -12.08 -3.29
N ASP A 239 -15.39 -12.13 -2.74
CA ASP A 239 -14.44 -13.24 -2.90
C ASP A 239 -14.23 -13.70 -4.36
N GLY A 240 -14.24 -12.73 -5.27
CA GLY A 240 -14.10 -12.96 -6.72
C GLY A 240 -15.40 -13.22 -7.46
N GLU A 241 -16.52 -13.45 -6.77
CA GLU A 241 -17.83 -13.60 -7.39
C GLU A 241 -18.47 -12.24 -7.68
N MET A 242 -19.04 -12.11 -8.87
CA MET A 242 -19.71 -10.88 -9.30
C MET A 242 -21.09 -10.77 -8.66
N VAL A 243 -21.31 -9.72 -7.86
CA VAL A 243 -22.64 -9.40 -7.31
C VAL A 243 -23.34 -8.35 -8.16
N ALA A 244 -22.61 -7.32 -8.59
CA ALA A 244 -23.13 -6.28 -9.46
C ALA A 244 -22.04 -5.76 -10.40
N GLU A 245 -22.35 -5.62 -11.69
CA GLU A 245 -21.54 -4.85 -12.65
C GLU A 245 -22.48 -3.91 -13.40
N ARG A 246 -22.61 -2.68 -12.92
CA ARG A 246 -23.40 -1.63 -13.59
C ARG A 246 -22.64 -1.10 -14.80
N ARG A 247 -21.33 -0.95 -14.62
CA ARG A 247 -20.38 -0.42 -15.61
C ARG A 247 -19.05 -1.14 -15.43
N LYS A 248 -18.41 -1.49 -16.54
CA LYS A 248 -17.04 -2.01 -16.47
C LYS A 248 -16.12 -0.93 -15.85
N PRO A 249 -15.28 -1.27 -14.86
CA PRO A 249 -14.37 -0.31 -14.23
C PRO A 249 -13.24 0.03 -15.19
N HIS A 250 -13.34 1.17 -15.87
CA HIS A 250 -12.38 1.59 -16.88
C HIS A 250 -11.34 2.54 -16.31
N LEU A 251 -10.08 2.30 -16.66
CA LEU A 251 -8.94 3.16 -16.39
C LEU A 251 -8.46 3.76 -17.71
N THR A 252 -7.96 4.99 -17.64
CA THR A 252 -7.32 5.64 -18.80
C THR A 252 -5.82 5.55 -18.67
N MET A 253 -5.18 4.94 -19.66
CA MET A 253 -3.74 4.86 -19.79
C MET A 253 -3.36 5.55 -21.09
N ASP A 254 -3.33 6.88 -21.02
CA ASP A 254 -3.14 7.74 -22.18
C ASP A 254 -4.24 7.47 -23.23
N ALA A 255 -3.90 7.11 -24.47
CA ALA A 255 -4.87 6.76 -25.51
C ALA A 255 -5.67 5.48 -25.21
N ALA A 256 -5.18 4.59 -24.34
CA ALA A 256 -5.79 3.30 -24.08
C ALA A 256 -6.83 3.35 -22.95
N GLN A 257 -7.91 2.58 -23.11
CA GLN A 257 -8.86 2.27 -22.03
C GLN A 257 -8.64 0.83 -21.56
N VAL A 258 -8.39 0.65 -20.27
CA VAL A 258 -8.14 -0.66 -19.66
C VAL A 258 -9.25 -0.98 -18.68
N THR A 259 -9.90 -2.14 -18.81
CA THR A 259 -10.85 -2.60 -17.78
C THR A 259 -10.07 -3.22 -16.63
N LEU A 260 -10.23 -2.70 -15.42
CA LEU A 260 -9.56 -3.19 -14.22
C LEU A 260 -10.05 -4.61 -13.87
N PRO A 261 -9.17 -5.62 -13.79
CA PRO A 261 -9.53 -6.92 -13.24
C PRO A 261 -9.97 -6.82 -11.77
N VAL A 262 -10.78 -7.76 -11.31
CA VAL A 262 -11.19 -7.82 -9.90
C VAL A 262 -9.95 -7.91 -8.99
N GLY A 263 -9.86 -7.01 -8.01
CA GLY A 263 -8.71 -6.93 -7.10
C GLY A 263 -7.40 -6.54 -7.78
N GLY A 264 -7.45 -6.03 -9.02
CA GLY A 264 -6.27 -5.67 -9.81
C GLY A 264 -5.42 -4.59 -9.14
N PHE A 265 -4.11 -4.67 -9.34
CA PHE A 265 -3.18 -3.65 -8.85
C PHE A 265 -3.20 -2.40 -9.74
N LEU A 266 -3.02 -1.25 -9.09
CA LEU A 266 -2.87 0.05 -9.73
C LEU A 266 -1.95 0.94 -8.90
N GLN A 267 -1.28 1.89 -9.55
CA GLN A 267 -0.51 2.93 -8.83
C GLN A 267 -1.41 3.70 -7.86
N ALA A 268 -0.84 4.07 -6.71
CA ALA A 268 -1.59 4.62 -5.58
C ALA A 268 -2.26 5.96 -5.90
N THR A 269 -1.65 6.80 -6.73
CA THR A 269 -2.18 8.09 -7.19
C THR A 269 -2.16 8.12 -8.72
N LEU A 270 -3.09 8.86 -9.34
CA LEU A 270 -3.10 9.06 -10.79
C LEU A 270 -1.89 9.90 -11.25
N GLU A 271 -1.56 10.94 -10.49
CA GLU A 271 -0.42 11.81 -10.77
C GLU A 271 0.90 11.05 -10.70
N GLY A 272 1.06 10.16 -9.71
CA GLY A 272 2.22 9.29 -9.58
C GLY A 272 2.37 8.33 -10.75
N GLU A 273 1.28 7.72 -11.22
CA GLU A 273 1.31 6.89 -12.42
C GLU A 273 1.75 7.69 -13.66
N THR A 274 1.17 8.88 -13.83
CA THR A 274 1.43 9.73 -14.99
C THR A 274 2.87 10.24 -14.99
N THR A 275 3.35 10.68 -13.83
CA THR A 275 4.73 11.15 -13.63
C THR A 275 5.74 10.04 -13.93
N LEU A 276 5.57 8.86 -13.32
CA LEU A 276 6.50 7.74 -13.52
C LEU A 276 6.50 7.28 -14.98
N ALA A 277 5.33 7.17 -15.60
CA ALA A 277 5.25 6.74 -16.99
C ALA A 277 5.78 7.80 -17.95
N GLY A 278 5.62 9.08 -17.63
CA GLY A 278 6.22 10.20 -18.37
C GLY A 278 7.74 10.11 -18.36
N LEU A 279 8.36 9.98 -17.18
CA LEU A 279 9.82 9.86 -17.05
C LEU A 279 10.39 8.67 -17.84
N VAL A 280 9.72 7.51 -17.78
CA VAL A 280 10.10 6.31 -18.53
C VAL A 280 9.98 6.54 -20.04
N ASN A 281 8.90 7.16 -20.49
CA ASN A 281 8.67 7.44 -21.90
C ASN A 281 9.65 8.50 -22.45
N ASP A 282 9.90 9.57 -21.69
CA ASP A 282 10.84 10.62 -22.07
C ASP A 282 12.25 10.07 -22.21
N TYR A 283 12.66 9.18 -21.30
CA TYR A 283 13.93 8.48 -21.41
C TYR A 283 13.97 7.58 -22.66
N ALA A 284 12.91 6.80 -22.91
CA ALA A 284 12.83 5.94 -24.09
C ALA A 284 12.92 6.73 -25.41
N VAL A 285 12.31 7.92 -25.47
CA VAL A 285 12.41 8.82 -26.62
C VAL A 285 13.82 9.43 -26.74
N ALA A 286 14.41 9.86 -25.62
CA ALA A 286 15.74 10.46 -25.61
C ALA A 286 16.84 9.52 -26.11
N VAL A 287 16.70 8.22 -25.87
CA VAL A 287 17.64 7.18 -26.35
C VAL A 287 17.23 6.56 -27.69
N ASP A 288 16.21 7.10 -28.37
CA ASP A 288 15.63 6.57 -29.61
C ASP A 288 15.30 5.06 -29.54
N ALA A 289 14.67 4.64 -28.43
CA ALA A 289 14.35 3.24 -28.20
C ALA A 289 13.35 2.71 -29.23
N HIS A 290 13.75 1.70 -30.00
CA HIS A 290 12.86 1.00 -30.93
C HIS A 290 12.20 -0.24 -30.32
N HIS A 291 12.81 -0.81 -29.27
CA HIS A 291 12.32 -1.98 -28.54
C HIS A 291 12.43 -1.72 -27.03
N ALA A 292 11.45 -2.18 -26.27
CA ALA A 292 11.43 -2.10 -24.81
C ALA A 292 10.87 -3.39 -24.22
N ALA A 293 11.25 -3.69 -22.98
CA ALA A 293 10.64 -4.74 -22.17
C ALA A 293 10.01 -4.11 -20.92
N ASP A 294 8.73 -4.38 -20.69
CA ASP A 294 8.01 -4.02 -19.47
C ASP A 294 7.81 -5.30 -18.65
N LEU A 295 8.67 -5.51 -17.66
CA LEU A 295 8.69 -6.69 -16.80
C LEU A 295 7.90 -6.39 -15.53
N PHE A 296 7.02 -7.32 -15.12
CA PHE A 296 6.00 -7.09 -14.07
C PHE A 296 5.02 -5.98 -14.48
N CYS A 297 4.59 -6.02 -15.74
CA CYS A 297 3.82 -4.94 -16.37
C CYS A 297 2.40 -4.78 -15.83
N GLY A 298 1.87 -5.75 -15.08
CA GLY A 298 0.49 -5.78 -14.61
C GLY A 298 -0.51 -5.57 -15.74
N ILE A 299 -1.34 -4.54 -15.61
CA ILE A 299 -2.35 -4.15 -16.62
C ILE A 299 -1.78 -3.23 -17.72
N GLY A 300 -0.46 -2.97 -17.71
CA GLY A 300 0.27 -2.26 -18.76
C GLY A 300 0.39 -0.74 -18.58
N SER A 301 0.51 -0.24 -17.33
CA SER A 301 0.66 1.20 -17.06
C SER A 301 1.83 1.83 -17.83
N TYR A 302 2.95 1.11 -18.00
CA TYR A 302 4.06 1.57 -18.85
C TYR A 302 3.96 1.03 -20.27
N ALA A 303 3.70 -0.26 -20.47
CA ALA A 303 3.65 -0.88 -21.79
C ALA A 303 2.77 -0.12 -22.80
N LEU A 304 1.58 0.31 -22.40
CA LEU A 304 0.65 1.04 -23.29
C LEU A 304 1.18 2.42 -23.71
N ARG A 305 1.96 3.07 -22.85
CA ARG A 305 2.56 4.39 -23.10
C ARG A 305 3.84 4.27 -23.91
N LEU A 306 4.73 3.34 -23.54
CA LEU A 306 5.93 3.00 -24.29
C LEU A 306 5.63 2.55 -25.72
N ALA A 307 4.48 1.91 -25.94
CA ALA A 307 4.04 1.49 -27.27
C ALA A 307 3.82 2.66 -28.26
N LYS A 308 3.84 3.91 -27.81
CA LYS A 308 3.86 5.08 -28.71
C LYS A 308 5.19 5.19 -29.46
N CYS A 309 6.32 4.88 -28.82
CA CYS A 309 7.65 5.08 -29.38
C CYS A 309 8.41 3.77 -29.64
N ALA A 310 8.12 2.67 -28.94
CA ALA A 310 8.84 1.40 -29.03
C ALA A 310 7.92 0.19 -29.23
N ARG A 311 8.44 -0.90 -29.81
CA ARG A 311 7.81 -2.23 -29.71
C ARG A 311 8.04 -2.79 -28.32
N VAL A 312 7.00 -3.28 -27.65
CA VAL A 312 7.09 -3.65 -26.23
C VAL A 312 6.89 -5.15 -26.03
N PHE A 313 7.81 -5.79 -25.31
CA PHE A 313 7.60 -7.11 -24.72
C PHE A 313 7.11 -6.94 -23.28
N ALA A 314 5.85 -7.26 -23.01
CA ALA A 314 5.20 -6.99 -21.73
C ALA A 314 4.90 -8.30 -20.99
N VAL A 315 5.42 -8.46 -19.77
CA VAL A 315 5.37 -9.73 -19.04
C VAL A 315 4.84 -9.54 -17.64
N ASP A 316 3.92 -10.41 -17.23
CA ASP A 316 3.43 -10.50 -15.85
C ASP A 316 2.93 -11.93 -15.57
N ASN A 317 2.90 -12.36 -14.30
CA ASN A 317 2.38 -13.68 -13.95
C ASN A 317 0.86 -13.69 -13.78
N ASN A 318 0.23 -12.51 -13.65
CA ASN A 318 -1.20 -12.38 -13.46
C ASN A 318 -1.95 -12.43 -14.81
N ALA A 319 -2.57 -13.59 -15.09
CA ALA A 319 -3.30 -13.82 -16.34
C ALA A 319 -4.46 -12.82 -16.57
N ALA A 320 -5.16 -12.40 -15.52
CA ALA A 320 -6.25 -11.44 -15.64
C ALA A 320 -5.75 -10.05 -16.06
N SER A 321 -4.59 -9.64 -15.54
CA SER A 321 -3.95 -8.36 -15.88
C SER A 321 -3.43 -8.35 -17.31
N ILE A 322 -2.78 -9.43 -17.74
CA ILE A 322 -2.35 -9.63 -19.14
C ILE A 322 -3.54 -9.70 -20.09
N GLY A 323 -4.66 -10.33 -19.67
CA GLY A 323 -5.91 -10.35 -20.43
C GLY A 323 -6.52 -8.95 -20.61
N ALA A 324 -6.48 -8.12 -19.56
CA ALA A 324 -6.93 -6.73 -19.61
C ALA A 324 -6.05 -5.89 -20.55
N LEU A 325 -4.71 -6.00 -20.44
CA LEU A 325 -3.75 -5.36 -21.34
C LEU A 325 -4.00 -5.77 -22.81
N SER A 326 -4.10 -7.06 -23.08
CA SER A 326 -4.37 -7.59 -24.43
C SER A 326 -5.68 -7.04 -25.00
N THR A 327 -6.72 -6.91 -24.17
CA THR A 327 -7.99 -6.35 -24.59
C THR A 327 -7.88 -4.85 -24.88
N ALA A 328 -7.16 -4.09 -24.05
CA ALA A 328 -6.93 -2.66 -24.28
C ALA A 328 -6.18 -2.40 -25.59
N LEU A 329 -5.13 -3.19 -25.86
CA LEU A 329 -4.34 -3.10 -27.10
C LEU A 329 -5.19 -3.29 -28.36
N ARG A 330 -6.10 -4.28 -28.37
CA ARG A 330 -7.00 -4.53 -29.51
C ARG A 330 -7.92 -3.35 -29.83
N HIS A 331 -8.24 -2.52 -28.84
CA HIS A 331 -9.16 -1.38 -28.99
C HIS A 331 -8.45 -0.03 -29.04
N THR A 332 -7.12 0.00 -29.08
CA THR A 332 -6.33 1.23 -29.09
C THR A 332 -5.50 1.31 -30.38
N PRO A 333 -6.04 1.90 -31.47
CA PRO A 333 -5.29 2.03 -32.72
C PRO A 333 -4.12 3.02 -32.56
N GLY A 334 -3.09 2.87 -33.41
CA GLY A 334 -1.96 3.80 -33.48
C GLY A 334 -0.79 3.48 -32.54
N LEU A 335 -0.89 2.44 -31.72
CA LEU A 335 0.24 1.93 -30.93
C LEU A 335 1.13 1.00 -31.77
N LYS A 336 2.44 1.04 -31.51
CA LYS A 336 3.39 0.03 -32.01
C LYS A 336 3.07 -1.35 -31.39
N PRO A 337 3.52 -2.45 -32.01
CA PRO A 337 3.29 -3.79 -31.49
C PRO A 337 3.69 -3.96 -30.02
N VAL A 338 2.79 -4.53 -29.24
CA VAL A 338 3.03 -5.01 -27.87
C VAL A 338 2.77 -6.50 -27.84
N THR A 339 3.71 -7.26 -27.28
CA THR A 339 3.61 -8.71 -27.07
C THR A 339 3.38 -8.97 -25.59
N PRO A 340 2.10 -9.11 -25.16
CA PRO A 340 1.78 -9.43 -23.77
C PRO A 340 1.92 -10.94 -23.52
N VAL A 341 2.59 -11.32 -22.41
CA VAL A 341 2.87 -12.72 -22.06
C VAL A 341 2.58 -12.97 -20.58
N VAL A 342 1.82 -14.04 -20.31
CA VAL A 342 1.69 -14.59 -18.96
C VAL A 342 2.92 -15.44 -18.66
N ARG A 343 3.77 -15.00 -17.74
CA ARG A 343 5.00 -15.72 -17.35
C ARG A 343 5.39 -15.33 -15.93
N ASP A 344 5.70 -16.34 -15.11
CA ASP A 344 6.35 -16.10 -13.84
C ASP A 344 7.84 -15.82 -14.05
N LEU A 345 8.25 -14.58 -13.78
CA LEU A 345 9.62 -14.13 -13.96
C LEU A 345 10.57 -14.60 -12.84
N PHE A 346 10.04 -15.07 -11.70
CA PHE A 346 10.85 -15.68 -10.66
C PHE A 346 11.23 -17.12 -11.03
N ASP A 347 10.29 -17.87 -11.60
CA ASP A 347 10.54 -19.26 -12.01
C ASP A 347 11.18 -19.38 -13.40
N ASN A 348 10.86 -18.45 -14.30
CA ASN A 348 11.30 -18.48 -15.69
C ASN A 348 11.73 -17.07 -16.17
N PRO A 349 12.97 -16.63 -15.85
CA PRO A 349 13.47 -15.31 -16.23
C PRO A 349 13.67 -15.17 -17.74
N VAL A 350 13.77 -13.94 -18.24
CA VAL A 350 13.95 -13.64 -19.68
C VAL A 350 15.40 -13.84 -20.16
N SER A 351 16.35 -13.99 -19.23
CA SER A 351 17.80 -14.13 -19.47
C SER A 351 18.24 -15.51 -19.92
#